data_AF-A0A959C3Y3-F1
#
_entry.id   AF-A0A959C3Y3-F1
#
_cell.length_a   1.000
_cell.length_b   1.000
_cell.length_c   1.000
_cell.angle_alpha   90.00
_cell.angle_beta   90.00
_cell.angle_gamma   90.00
#
_symmetry.space_group_name_H-M   'P 1'
#
loop_
_entity.id
_entity.type
_entity.pdbx_description
1 polymer ?
#
loop_
_entity_poly.entity_id
_entity_poly.type
_entity_poly.pdbx_seq_one_letter_code
_entity_poly.pdbx_strand_id
1 'polypeptide(L)'
;MSDQPGRPDLSIEALKKEVSQLMEDAAQKNRLLEDARERTIIYHLQANQRMLEYVEAISGLRKEVPALIDRLEGIQGFDEEKLDELSIMGEQLLGAPLFHPQYETMLSHLAAARQNGQPFEAQLRQEIGARLEGFAILPGETEIEAGKAILATLEKRGEAGKGRDIELATAGLLSLARLAVREGLADGLPLPEAIPFLQNLKDGLMENAGRRQNEQLELASSSLGRQALQEEPPHNLDELKSLQEMLAKLKEALEHSISLGAPSPLIDEVAEQMGSEEEESYRQALVDAFLEDMLDESEGLLFSEDYDTDDDFYLGEKEGDWDDEEWEPVEQPHFPAGSSVEVITSSTPFNGFPTINIKGWQGRVVEALTNGEIVVYLVVLDSLSLQALPEKFIQKACEEEYGNFSRYELEEADLKPASPRDTPEVALATNRRLFHRYFWGNIEEDQQAARLYDIMMRDAETEDIDNWVAYFRKEVDFPFDAQVEGLILRHIEPGTTVEVLGIEGVDEKEGFGLIASIRKGRAILSFPLMELMPVNDKDPKAQPLLDYRLWADLIL
;
A
#
# COMPACT_ATOMS: atom_id res chain seq x y z
N MET A 1 -54.60 47.87 24.77
CA MET A 1 -53.76 47.41 23.65
C MET A 1 -52.48 46.86 24.29
N SER A 2 -52.63 45.79 25.07
CA SER A 2 -52.33 44.39 24.71
C SER A 2 -50.84 44.12 24.56
N ASP A 3 -50.17 44.02 25.71
CA ASP A 3 -49.06 43.08 25.91
C ASP A 3 -49.56 41.68 25.55
N GLN A 4 -48.99 41.08 24.51
CA GLN A 4 -48.97 39.63 24.38
C GLN A 4 -47.58 39.15 24.83
N PRO A 5 -47.49 38.23 25.81
CA PRO A 5 -46.23 37.59 26.15
C PRO A 5 -45.76 36.76 24.95
N GLY A 6 -44.47 36.92 24.63
CA GLY A 6 -43.82 36.40 23.44
C GLY A 6 -44.09 34.91 23.23
N ARG A 7 -44.62 34.59 22.05
CA ARG A 7 -44.35 33.28 21.46
C ARG A 7 -42.83 33.21 21.26
N PRO A 8 -42.14 32.17 21.76
CA PRO A 8 -40.77 31.90 21.34
C PRO A 8 -40.76 31.94 19.82
N ASP A 9 -39.83 32.73 19.26
CA ASP A 9 -39.67 32.83 17.83
C ASP A 9 -39.42 31.41 17.31
N LEU A 10 -40.37 30.87 16.54
CA LEU A 10 -40.40 29.45 16.15
C LEU A 10 -39.11 28.99 15.45
N SER A 11 -38.27 29.94 15.00
CA SER A 11 -36.94 29.73 14.44
C SER A 11 -35.87 29.34 15.47
N ILE A 12 -35.85 29.92 16.68
CA ILE A 12 -34.77 29.67 17.67
C ILE A 12 -34.95 28.32 18.34
N GLU A 13 -36.17 27.99 18.77
CA GLU A 13 -36.45 26.69 19.38
C GLU A 13 -36.26 25.55 18.36
N ALA A 14 -36.56 25.79 17.08
CA ALA A 14 -36.25 24.85 16.01
C ALA A 14 -34.73 24.67 15.83
N LEU A 15 -33.96 25.77 15.77
CA LEU A 15 -32.50 25.71 15.66
C LEU A 15 -31.83 25.02 16.85
N LYS A 16 -32.28 25.29 18.09
CA LYS A 16 -31.79 24.59 19.29
C LYS A 16 -32.04 23.10 19.22
N LYS A 17 -33.20 22.69 18.72
CA LYS A 17 -33.55 21.28 18.52
C LYS A 17 -32.65 20.64 17.46
N GLU A 18 -32.40 21.34 16.35
CA GLU A 18 -31.49 20.86 15.30
C GLU A 18 -30.05 20.72 15.81
N VAL A 19 -29.51 21.74 16.49
CA VAL A 19 -28.18 21.69 17.13
C VAL A 19 -28.10 20.53 18.11
N SER A 20 -29.11 20.33 18.95
CA SER A 20 -29.14 19.19 19.89
C SER A 20 -29.08 17.85 19.17
N GLN A 21 -29.81 17.68 18.06
CA GLN A 21 -29.79 16.45 17.26
C GLN A 21 -28.43 16.22 16.60
N LEU A 22 -27.80 17.28 16.09
CA LEU A 22 -26.47 17.21 15.48
C LEU A 22 -25.37 16.92 16.50
N MET A 23 -25.51 17.42 17.74
CA MET A 23 -24.61 17.05 18.83
C MET A 23 -24.70 15.56 19.16
N GLU A 24 -25.90 14.98 19.13
CA GLU A 24 -26.08 13.53 19.32
C GLU A 24 -25.44 12.74 18.17
N ASP A 25 -25.62 13.18 16.92
CA ASP A 25 -25.01 12.58 15.73
C ASP A 25 -23.47 12.65 15.77
N ALA A 26 -22.90 13.84 15.98
CA ALA A 26 -21.45 14.03 16.14
C ALA A 26 -20.89 13.20 17.31
N ALA A 27 -21.63 13.09 18.41
CA ALA A 27 -21.25 12.24 19.54
C ALA A 27 -21.32 10.74 19.23
N GLN A 28 -22.22 10.32 18.34
CA GLN A 28 -22.29 8.95 17.88
C GLN A 28 -21.12 8.64 16.94
N LYS A 29 -20.82 9.52 15.98
CA LYS A 29 -19.70 9.33 15.05
C LYS A 29 -18.34 9.35 15.74
N ASN A 30 -18.12 10.26 16.70
CA ASN A 30 -16.93 10.22 17.55
C ASN A 30 -16.78 8.88 18.28
N ARG A 31 -17.87 8.34 18.85
CA ARG A 31 -17.83 7.03 19.51
C ARG A 31 -17.49 5.89 18.54
N LEU A 32 -18.04 5.92 17.32
CA LEU A 32 -17.75 4.91 16.31
C LEU A 32 -16.29 4.94 15.85
N LEU A 33 -15.71 6.14 15.70
CA LEU A 33 -14.30 6.29 15.38
C LEU A 33 -13.39 5.79 16.50
N GLU A 34 -13.65 6.18 17.75
CA GLU A 34 -12.88 5.72 18.91
C GLU A 34 -12.97 4.19 19.09
N ASP A 35 -14.17 3.61 18.92
CA ASP A 35 -14.36 2.16 18.93
C ASP A 35 -13.57 1.48 17.80
N ALA A 36 -13.52 2.07 16.60
CA ALA A 36 -12.75 1.52 15.48
C ALA A 36 -11.24 1.59 15.75
N ARG A 37 -10.75 2.71 16.30
CA ARG A 37 -9.35 2.88 16.71
C ARG A 37 -8.95 1.87 17.80
N GLU A 38 -9.76 1.73 18.85
CA GLU A 38 -9.46 0.78 19.92
C GLU A 38 -9.48 -0.67 19.43
N ARG A 39 -10.43 -1.04 18.54
CA ARG A 39 -10.43 -2.37 17.90
C ARG A 39 -9.16 -2.60 17.09
N THR A 40 -8.72 -1.58 16.35
CA THR A 40 -7.48 -1.63 15.56
C THR A 40 -6.28 -1.86 16.46
N ILE A 41 -6.17 -1.12 17.55
CA ILE A 41 -5.13 -1.31 18.58
C ILE A 41 -5.17 -2.74 19.12
N ILE A 42 -6.33 -3.22 19.60
CA ILE A 42 -6.44 -4.53 20.24
C ILE A 42 -6.10 -5.65 19.27
N TYR A 43 -6.61 -5.59 18.05
CA TYR A 43 -6.36 -6.60 17.01
C TYR A 43 -4.85 -6.71 16.74
N HIS A 44 -4.20 -5.58 16.50
CA HIS A 44 -2.78 -5.56 16.17
C HIS A 44 -1.88 -5.95 17.34
N LEU A 45 -2.24 -5.55 18.57
CA LEU A 45 -1.58 -6.05 19.78
C LEU A 45 -1.64 -7.58 19.87
N GLN A 46 -2.81 -8.18 19.60
CA GLN A 46 -2.99 -9.64 19.65
C GLN A 46 -2.24 -10.35 18.52
N ALA A 47 -2.27 -9.79 17.31
CA ALA A 47 -1.54 -10.34 16.16
C ALA A 47 -0.03 -10.38 16.43
N ASN A 48 0.53 -9.27 16.89
CA ASN A 48 1.94 -9.17 17.26
C ASN A 48 2.31 -10.10 18.41
N GLN A 49 1.45 -10.22 19.44
CA GLN A 49 1.71 -11.17 20.52
C GLN A 49 1.77 -12.61 20.01
N ARG A 50 0.88 -13.02 19.10
CA ARG A 50 0.92 -14.36 18.51
C ARG A 50 2.15 -14.58 17.64
N MET A 51 2.49 -13.59 16.82
CA MET A 51 3.71 -13.62 16.00
C MET A 51 4.93 -13.90 16.88
N LEU A 52 5.02 -13.20 18.02
CA LEU A 52 6.09 -13.39 18.99
C LEU A 52 6.11 -14.78 19.61
N GLU A 53 4.95 -15.29 20.02
CA GLU A 53 4.84 -16.65 20.53
C GLU A 53 5.35 -17.68 19.52
N TYR A 54 5.03 -17.51 18.23
CA TYR A 54 5.52 -18.38 17.16
C TYR A 54 7.02 -18.23 16.93
N VAL A 55 7.52 -17.00 16.83
CA VAL A 55 8.95 -16.69 16.66
C VAL A 55 9.78 -17.32 17.78
N GLU A 56 9.35 -17.19 19.03
CA GLU A 56 10.04 -17.79 20.18
C GLU A 56 10.01 -19.32 20.15
N ALA A 57 8.87 -19.91 19.81
CA ALA A 57 8.73 -21.36 19.69
C ALA A 57 9.62 -21.92 18.58
N ILE A 58 9.65 -21.28 17.41
CA ILE A 58 10.51 -21.63 16.28
C ILE A 58 11.98 -21.50 16.67
N SER A 59 12.38 -20.40 17.33
CA SER A 59 13.76 -20.20 17.81
C SER A 59 14.20 -21.28 18.81
N GLY A 60 13.28 -21.75 19.67
CA GLY A 60 13.51 -22.89 20.56
C GLY A 60 13.74 -24.18 19.79
N LEU A 61 12.83 -24.50 18.86
CA LEU A 61 12.91 -25.70 18.02
C LEU A 61 14.19 -25.70 17.16
N ARG A 62 14.62 -24.53 16.67
CA ARG A 62 15.88 -24.34 15.93
C ARG A 62 17.12 -24.80 16.68
N LYS A 63 17.13 -24.65 18.01
CA LYS A 63 18.25 -25.06 18.86
C LYS A 63 18.17 -26.54 19.22
N GLU A 64 16.95 -27.08 19.33
CA GLU A 64 16.72 -28.44 19.81
C GLU A 64 16.82 -29.50 18.71
N VAL A 65 16.32 -29.22 17.50
CA VAL A 65 16.30 -30.18 16.39
C VAL A 65 17.70 -30.64 15.97
N PRO A 66 18.70 -29.75 15.74
CA PRO A 66 20.06 -30.19 15.41
C PRO A 66 20.69 -31.04 16.53
N ALA A 67 20.50 -30.63 17.79
CA ALA A 67 20.99 -31.37 18.95
C ALA A 67 20.34 -32.76 19.10
N LEU A 68 19.13 -32.96 18.57
CA LEU A 68 18.47 -34.26 18.52
C LEU A 68 18.99 -35.11 17.36
N ILE A 69 19.28 -34.51 16.20
CA ILE A 69 19.89 -35.19 15.06
C ILE A 69 21.28 -35.73 15.44
N ASP A 70 22.11 -34.92 16.09
CA ASP A 70 23.43 -35.35 16.60
C ASP A 70 23.34 -36.58 17.51
N ARG A 71 22.23 -36.71 18.27
CA ARG A 71 22.00 -37.82 19.20
C ARG A 71 21.52 -39.10 18.52
N LEU A 72 21.15 -39.05 17.25
CA LEU A 72 20.81 -40.24 16.45
C LEU A 72 22.06 -40.97 15.95
N GLU A 73 23.24 -40.34 16.03
CA GLU A 73 24.50 -40.96 15.64
C GLU A 73 24.75 -42.26 16.43
N GLY A 74 24.91 -43.38 15.71
CA GLY A 74 25.13 -44.70 16.30
C GLY A 74 23.86 -45.48 16.67
N ILE A 75 22.66 -44.95 16.38
CA ILE A 75 21.40 -45.69 16.49
C ILE A 75 21.22 -46.61 15.27
N GLN A 76 20.79 -47.86 15.51
CA GLN A 76 20.60 -48.84 14.44
C GLN A 76 19.49 -48.41 13.47
N GLY A 77 19.82 -48.23 12.19
CA GLY A 77 18.86 -47.85 11.14
C GLY A 77 18.95 -46.40 10.66
N PHE A 78 19.82 -45.60 11.30
CA PHE A 78 20.30 -44.32 10.77
C PHE A 78 21.71 -44.52 10.22
N ASP A 79 21.82 -44.68 8.90
CA ASP A 79 23.09 -44.64 8.20
C ASP A 79 23.51 -43.19 7.91
N GLU A 80 24.73 -43.03 7.41
CA GLU A 80 25.33 -41.72 7.11
C GLU A 80 24.47 -40.92 6.12
N GLU A 81 23.87 -41.60 5.13
CA GLU A 81 22.95 -41.00 4.13
C GLU A 81 21.68 -40.43 4.78
N LYS A 82 21.02 -41.17 5.68
CA LYS A 82 19.82 -40.66 6.38
C LYS A 82 20.12 -39.57 7.39
N LEU A 83 21.28 -39.61 8.04
CA LEU A 83 21.71 -38.56 8.95
C LEU A 83 22.00 -37.27 8.16
N ASP A 84 22.64 -37.37 6.99
CA ASP A 84 22.84 -36.25 6.08
C ASP A 84 21.51 -35.68 5.56
N GLU A 85 20.55 -36.52 5.16
CA GLU A 85 19.21 -36.07 4.74
C GLU A 85 18.48 -35.31 5.85
N LEU A 86 18.50 -35.83 7.08
CA LEU A 86 17.90 -35.15 8.25
C LEU A 86 18.64 -33.87 8.60
N SER A 87 19.96 -33.83 8.42
CA SER A 87 20.77 -32.63 8.65
C SER A 87 20.45 -31.56 7.61
N ILE A 88 20.39 -31.92 6.32
CA ILE A 88 20.00 -31.02 5.23
C ILE A 88 18.58 -30.50 5.45
N MET A 89 17.64 -31.36 5.83
CA MET A 89 16.26 -30.98 6.13
C MET A 89 16.18 -30.05 7.36
N GLY A 90 17.00 -30.31 8.38
CA GLY A 90 17.20 -29.42 9.52
C GLY A 90 17.75 -28.07 9.09
N GLU A 91 18.82 -28.03 8.28
CA GLU A 91 19.42 -26.82 7.73
C GLU A 91 18.51 -26.08 6.74
N GLN A 92 17.66 -26.77 6.00
CA GLN A 92 16.68 -26.15 5.10
C GLN A 92 15.50 -25.57 5.84
N LEU A 93 15.13 -26.08 7.01
CA LEU A 93 14.05 -25.52 7.84
C LEU A 93 14.55 -24.47 8.85
N LEU A 94 15.85 -24.47 9.15
CA LEU A 94 16.47 -23.69 10.23
C LEU A 94 17.67 -22.84 9.79
N GLY A 95 18.00 -22.89 8.51
CA GLY A 95 19.17 -22.25 7.91
C GLY A 95 19.07 -20.74 7.88
N ALA A 96 20.24 -20.10 7.74
CA ALA A 96 20.39 -18.65 7.62
C ALA A 96 19.51 -17.98 6.53
N PRO A 97 19.12 -18.61 5.41
CA PRO A 97 18.26 -17.97 4.41
C PRO A 97 16.82 -17.74 4.89
N LEU A 98 16.28 -18.61 5.76
CA LEU A 98 14.89 -18.48 6.23
C LEU A 98 14.69 -17.39 7.28
N PHE A 99 15.77 -16.97 7.94
CA PHE A 99 15.74 -16.00 9.02
C PHE A 99 16.80 -14.94 8.74
N HIS A 100 16.39 -13.96 7.93
CA HIS A 100 17.14 -12.75 7.59
C HIS A 100 17.77 -12.10 8.86
N PRO A 101 18.87 -11.32 8.76
CA PRO A 101 19.46 -10.60 9.90
C PRO A 101 18.44 -9.81 10.75
N GLN A 102 17.36 -9.34 10.13
CA GLN A 102 16.23 -8.69 10.79
C GLN A 102 15.50 -9.59 11.81
N TYR A 103 15.46 -10.91 11.63
CA TYR A 103 14.91 -11.85 12.62
C TYR A 103 15.74 -11.88 13.91
N GLU A 104 17.07 -11.86 13.79
CA GLU A 104 17.97 -11.77 14.96
C GLU A 104 17.90 -10.37 15.60
N THR A 105 17.70 -9.32 14.80
CA THR A 105 17.40 -7.97 15.28
C THR A 105 16.08 -7.93 16.06
N MET A 106 15.02 -8.57 15.55
CA MET A 106 13.73 -8.71 16.22
C MET A 106 13.88 -9.44 17.57
N LEU A 107 14.56 -10.59 17.60
CA LEU A 107 14.84 -11.30 18.86
C LEU A 107 15.63 -10.44 19.85
N SER A 108 16.54 -9.61 19.37
CA SER A 108 17.32 -8.68 20.18
C SER A 108 16.47 -7.52 20.73
N HIS A 109 15.58 -6.94 19.92
CA HIS A 109 14.63 -5.91 20.35
C HIS A 109 13.66 -6.45 21.41
N LEU A 110 13.21 -7.68 21.26
CA LEU A 110 12.36 -8.35 22.25
C LEU A 110 13.07 -8.62 23.56
N ALA A 111 14.32 -9.07 23.49
CA ALA A 111 15.17 -9.24 24.66
C ALA A 111 15.39 -7.90 25.38
N ALA A 112 15.57 -6.80 24.64
CA ALA A 112 15.74 -5.45 25.19
C ALA A 112 14.46 -4.90 25.82
N ALA A 113 13.30 -5.04 25.16
CA ALA A 113 12.00 -4.62 25.68
C ALA A 113 11.67 -5.32 27.01
N ARG A 114 11.99 -6.61 27.14
CA ARG A 114 11.84 -7.37 28.40
C ARG A 114 12.78 -6.91 29.51
N GLN A 115 13.96 -6.38 29.17
CA GLN A 115 14.94 -5.89 30.15
C GLN A 115 14.64 -4.47 30.66
N ASN A 116 14.03 -3.61 29.83
CA ASN A 116 13.78 -2.20 30.15
C ASN A 116 12.58 -1.95 31.06
N GLY A 117 11.80 -2.99 31.40
CA GLY A 117 10.78 -2.92 32.44
C GLY A 117 9.50 -2.16 32.08
N GLN A 118 9.39 -1.61 30.87
CA GLN A 118 8.09 -1.28 30.29
C GLN A 118 7.46 -2.55 29.68
N PRO A 119 6.16 -2.81 29.90
CA PRO A 119 5.50 -3.90 29.20
C PRO A 119 5.58 -3.62 27.70
N PHE A 120 6.12 -4.56 26.93
CA PHE A 120 6.17 -4.50 25.46
C PHE A 120 4.82 -4.09 24.84
N GLU A 121 3.72 -4.56 25.41
CA GLU A 121 2.35 -4.19 25.05
C GLU A 121 2.08 -2.68 25.14
N ALA A 122 2.63 -1.98 26.14
CA ALA A 122 2.43 -0.54 26.32
C ALA A 122 3.17 0.28 25.25
N GLN A 123 4.36 -0.16 24.85
CA GLN A 123 5.12 0.46 23.77
C GLN A 123 4.41 0.27 22.43
N LEU A 124 4.03 -0.98 22.11
CA LEU A 124 3.32 -1.29 20.88
C LEU A 124 1.97 -0.56 20.80
N ARG A 125 1.26 -0.45 21.92
CA ARG A 125 0.01 0.34 22.00
C ARG A 125 0.25 1.82 21.72
N GLN A 126 1.37 2.37 22.16
CA GLN A 126 1.75 3.76 21.89
C GLN A 126 2.09 3.97 20.42
N GLU A 127 2.84 3.07 19.80
CA GLU A 127 3.22 3.14 18.39
C GLU A 127 1.99 3.01 17.46
N ILE A 128 1.10 2.06 17.72
CA ILE A 128 -0.18 1.96 17.00
C ILE A 128 -0.99 3.24 17.20
N GLY A 129 -1.04 3.73 18.44
CA GLY A 129 -1.72 4.98 18.77
C GLY A 129 -1.22 6.14 17.94
N ALA A 130 0.10 6.32 17.85
CA ALA A 130 0.72 7.39 17.07
C ALA A 130 0.39 7.28 15.56
N ARG A 131 0.43 6.07 14.99
CA ARG A 131 0.03 5.88 13.59
C ARG A 131 -1.45 6.16 13.36
N LEU A 132 -2.30 5.82 14.32
CA LEU A 132 -3.72 6.16 14.27
C LEU A 132 -3.99 7.67 14.32
N GLU A 133 -3.04 8.45 14.86
CA GLU A 133 -3.07 9.92 14.78
C GLU A 133 -2.82 10.43 13.36
N GLY A 134 -2.14 9.67 12.49
CA GLY A 134 -1.98 9.99 11.06
C GLY A 134 -3.31 10.10 10.30
N PHE A 135 -4.34 9.36 10.73
CA PHE A 135 -5.71 9.47 10.19
C PHE A 135 -6.51 10.63 10.82
N ALA A 136 -5.91 11.46 11.67
CA ALA A 136 -6.61 12.60 12.25
C ALA A 136 -6.69 13.74 11.25
N ILE A 137 -7.88 13.94 10.67
CA ILE A 137 -8.14 15.10 9.82
C ILE A 137 -8.23 16.36 10.70
N LEU A 138 -7.54 17.43 10.30
CA LEU A 138 -7.58 18.71 11.02
C LEU A 138 -8.99 19.32 10.98
N PRO A 139 -9.44 20.02 12.05
CA PRO A 139 -10.70 20.75 12.04
C PRO A 139 -10.78 21.77 10.90
N GLY A 140 -11.92 21.82 10.22
CA GLY A 140 -12.17 22.81 9.16
C GLY A 140 -12.44 24.21 9.69
N GLU A 141 -12.49 25.19 8.80
CA GLU A 141 -12.66 26.61 9.15
C GLU A 141 -13.98 26.86 9.91
N THR A 142 -15.07 26.18 9.55
CA THR A 142 -16.38 26.37 10.18
C THR A 142 -16.42 25.78 11.58
N GLU A 143 -15.81 24.61 11.78
CA GLU A 143 -15.61 23.97 13.09
C GLU A 143 -14.80 24.86 14.03
N ILE A 144 -13.70 25.46 13.53
CA ILE A 144 -12.85 26.38 14.28
C ILE A 144 -13.61 27.65 14.66
N GLU A 145 -14.32 28.28 13.72
CA GLU A 145 -15.07 29.50 13.98
C GLU A 145 -16.25 29.26 14.94
N ALA A 146 -16.91 28.11 14.88
CA ALA A 146 -17.91 27.70 15.86
C ALA A 146 -17.32 27.58 17.27
N GLY A 147 -16.13 26.96 17.40
CA GLY A 147 -15.40 26.87 18.67
C GLY A 147 -15.04 28.25 19.24
N LYS A 148 -14.48 29.14 18.42
CA LYS A 148 -14.16 30.53 18.80
C LYS A 148 -15.40 31.30 19.25
N ALA A 149 -16.54 31.12 18.57
CA ALA A 149 -17.79 31.78 18.94
C ALA A 149 -18.29 31.35 20.32
N ILE A 150 -18.14 30.07 20.68
CA ILE A 150 -18.48 29.55 22.03
C ILE A 150 -17.56 30.17 23.07
N LEU A 151 -16.25 30.16 22.85
CA LEU A 151 -15.25 30.72 23.76
C LEU A 151 -15.49 32.21 24.01
N ALA A 152 -15.67 32.99 22.95
CA ALA A 152 -15.96 34.43 23.05
C ALA A 152 -17.26 34.71 23.82
N THR A 153 -18.25 33.83 23.72
CA THR A 153 -19.51 33.96 24.46
C THR A 153 -19.33 33.65 25.95
N LEU A 154 -18.54 32.62 26.29
CA LEU A 154 -18.19 32.28 27.67
C LEU A 154 -17.36 33.40 28.34
N GLU A 155 -16.43 34.00 27.59
CA GLU A 155 -15.64 35.16 28.04
C GLU A 155 -16.52 36.37 28.35
N LYS A 156 -17.46 36.71 27.46
CA LYS A 156 -18.42 37.82 27.67
C LYS A 156 -19.27 37.64 28.93
N ARG A 157 -19.54 36.40 29.34
CA ARG A 157 -20.29 36.07 30.56
C ARG A 157 -19.44 36.06 31.84
N GLY A 158 -18.11 36.19 31.72
CA GLY A 158 -17.18 36.07 32.85
C GLY A 158 -17.05 34.64 33.39
N GLU A 159 -17.42 33.64 32.60
CA GLU A 159 -17.39 32.21 32.97
C GLU A 159 -16.08 31.52 32.54
N ALA A 160 -15.29 32.21 31.69
CA ALA A 160 -13.92 31.90 31.31
C ALA A 160 -12.94 32.39 32.39
N GLY A 161 -12.53 31.50 33.30
CA GLY A 161 -11.41 31.77 34.21
C GLY A 161 -10.10 31.36 33.54
N LYS A 162 -9.00 32.09 33.79
CA LYS A 162 -7.65 31.93 33.17
C LYS A 162 -7.05 30.51 33.12
N GLY A 163 -7.62 29.52 33.81
CA GLY A 163 -7.22 28.10 33.73
C GLY A 163 -8.17 27.22 32.90
N ARG A 164 -9.44 27.62 32.71
CA ARG A 164 -10.41 26.95 31.84
C ARG A 164 -10.14 27.21 30.36
N ASP A 165 -9.50 28.33 30.03
CA ASP A 165 -9.24 28.72 28.63
C ASP A 165 -8.31 27.74 27.92
N ILE A 166 -7.37 27.12 28.65
CA ILE A 166 -6.46 26.10 28.10
C ILE A 166 -7.21 24.76 27.92
N GLU A 167 -7.96 24.30 28.93
CA GLU A 167 -8.78 23.07 28.83
C GLU A 167 -9.85 23.18 27.73
N LEU A 168 -10.47 24.35 27.58
CA LEU A 168 -11.49 24.63 26.56
C LEU A 168 -10.88 24.81 25.16
N ALA A 169 -9.67 25.38 25.05
CA ALA A 169 -8.96 25.46 23.78
C ALA A 169 -8.47 24.09 23.29
N THR A 170 -8.17 23.16 24.21
CA THR A 170 -7.88 21.75 23.87
C THR A 170 -9.15 20.89 23.70
N ALA A 171 -10.31 21.38 24.13
CA ALA A 171 -11.56 20.64 24.02
C ALA A 171 -12.11 20.74 22.59
N GLY A 172 -12.22 19.60 21.89
CA GLY A 172 -12.85 19.54 20.57
C GLY A 172 -14.28 20.12 20.56
N LEU A 173 -14.76 20.56 19.39
CA LEU A 173 -16.01 21.30 19.22
C LEU A 173 -17.21 20.68 19.94
N LEU A 174 -17.33 19.34 19.95
CA LEU A 174 -18.44 18.65 20.62
C LEU A 174 -18.51 18.92 22.13
N SER A 175 -17.36 19.01 22.80
CA SER A 175 -17.29 19.32 24.24
C SER A 175 -17.71 20.76 24.51
N LEU A 176 -17.27 21.69 23.66
CA LEU A 176 -17.68 23.09 23.71
C LEU A 176 -19.17 23.25 23.43
N ALA A 177 -19.71 22.54 22.45
CA ALA A 177 -21.13 22.56 22.11
C ALA A 177 -22.01 22.04 23.27
N ARG A 178 -21.59 20.93 23.91
CA ARG A 178 -22.25 20.39 25.11
C ARG A 178 -22.27 21.39 26.26
N LEU A 179 -21.15 22.06 26.50
CA LEU A 179 -21.08 23.11 27.49
C LEU A 179 -22.01 24.27 27.11
N ALA A 180 -21.98 24.72 25.85
CA ALA A 180 -22.79 25.82 25.37
C ALA A 180 -24.30 25.59 25.55
N VAL A 181 -24.77 24.38 25.25
CA VAL A 181 -26.18 23.99 25.44
C VAL A 181 -26.51 23.85 26.92
N ARG A 182 -25.63 23.22 27.72
CA ARG A 182 -25.86 23.01 29.15
C ARG A 182 -25.96 24.31 29.95
N GLU A 183 -25.12 25.29 29.63
CA GLU A 183 -25.09 26.60 30.29
C GLU A 183 -26.09 27.60 29.69
N GLY A 184 -26.93 27.17 28.73
CA GLY A 184 -27.92 28.02 28.08
C GLY A 184 -27.27 29.25 27.43
N LEU A 185 -26.15 29.09 26.73
CA LEU A 185 -25.40 30.22 26.16
C LEU A 185 -26.26 31.02 25.16
N ALA A 186 -27.05 30.32 24.34
CA ALA A 186 -27.97 30.96 23.40
C ALA A 186 -29.11 31.74 24.10
N ASP A 187 -29.53 31.35 25.31
CA ASP A 187 -30.65 31.96 26.03
C ASP A 187 -30.33 33.33 26.62
N GLY A 188 -29.05 33.61 26.86
CA GLY A 188 -28.59 34.91 27.37
C GLY A 188 -28.03 35.84 26.30
N LEU A 189 -28.07 35.44 25.02
CA LEU A 189 -27.70 36.30 23.91
C LEU A 189 -28.89 37.15 23.43
N PRO A 190 -28.68 38.40 23.00
CA PRO A 190 -29.71 39.17 22.30
C PRO A 190 -30.19 38.43 21.05
N LEU A 191 -31.47 38.55 20.70
CA LEU A 191 -32.08 37.90 19.52
C LEU A 191 -31.25 38.03 18.22
N PRO A 192 -30.69 39.20 17.87
CA PRO A 192 -29.85 39.34 16.66
C PRO A 192 -28.54 38.54 16.71
N GLU A 193 -28.08 38.15 17.89
CA GLU A 193 -26.83 37.41 18.12
C GLU A 193 -27.08 35.91 18.32
N ALA A 194 -28.22 35.54 18.90
CA ALA A 194 -28.56 34.14 19.19
C ALA A 194 -28.74 33.29 17.92
N ILE A 195 -29.36 33.84 16.86
CA ILE A 195 -29.59 33.10 15.61
C ILE A 195 -28.26 32.81 14.88
N PRO A 196 -27.37 33.79 14.61
CA PRO A 196 -26.06 33.52 14.01
C PRO A 196 -25.21 32.57 14.85
N PHE A 197 -25.26 32.68 16.18
CA PHE A 197 -24.55 31.77 17.07
C PHE A 197 -25.00 30.31 16.90
N LEU A 198 -26.32 30.06 16.89
CA LEU A 198 -26.86 28.71 16.70
C LEU A 198 -26.63 28.17 15.29
N GLN A 199 -26.62 29.04 14.27
CA GLN A 199 -26.28 28.66 12.89
C GLN A 199 -24.81 28.26 12.77
N ASN A 200 -23.88 29.06 13.29
CA ASN A 200 -22.46 28.70 13.30
C ASN A 200 -22.21 27.39 14.06
N LEU A 201 -22.89 27.19 15.19
CA LEU A 201 -22.78 25.96 15.96
C LEU A 201 -23.30 24.74 15.18
N LYS A 202 -24.44 24.89 14.50
CA LYS A 202 -25.00 23.86 13.62
C LYS A 202 -24.01 23.49 12.52
N ASP A 203 -23.48 24.49 11.81
CA ASP A 203 -22.62 24.27 10.65
C ASP A 203 -21.28 23.63 11.08
N GLY A 204 -20.69 24.11 12.19
CA GLY A 204 -19.49 23.49 12.75
C GLY A 204 -19.71 22.04 13.22
N LEU A 205 -20.87 21.73 13.81
CA LEU A 205 -21.20 20.34 14.20
C LEU A 205 -21.40 19.43 12.99
N MET A 206 -21.98 19.94 11.90
CA MET A 206 -22.10 19.19 10.65
C MET A 206 -20.73 18.91 10.04
N GLU A 207 -19.83 19.90 10.03
CA GLU A 207 -18.46 19.73 9.55
C GLU A 207 -17.67 18.74 10.43
N ASN A 208 -17.75 18.86 11.75
CA ASN A 208 -17.15 17.91 12.69
C ASN A 208 -17.67 16.48 12.46
N ALA A 209 -18.98 16.31 12.31
CA ALA A 209 -19.60 15.02 12.04
C ALA A 209 -19.20 14.44 10.67
N GLY A 210 -19.01 15.28 9.65
CA GLY A 210 -18.50 14.87 8.34
C GLY A 210 -17.04 14.42 8.41
N ARG A 211 -16.19 15.25 9.04
CA ARG A 211 -14.77 14.96 9.26
C ARG A 211 -14.55 13.63 9.97
N ARG A 212 -15.24 13.41 11.09
CA ARG A 212 -15.12 12.15 11.86
C ARG A 212 -15.59 10.92 11.10
N GLN A 213 -16.57 11.09 10.22
CA GLN A 213 -17.00 10.01 9.33
C GLN A 213 -15.93 9.71 8.27
N ASN A 214 -15.24 10.73 7.75
CA ASN A 214 -14.15 10.55 6.80
C ASN A 214 -12.94 9.88 7.48
N GLU A 215 -12.53 10.33 8.66
CA GLU A 215 -11.46 9.67 9.44
C GLU A 215 -11.78 8.17 9.67
N GLN A 216 -13.04 7.86 9.96
CA GLN A 216 -13.49 6.48 10.12
C GLN A 216 -13.41 5.68 8.80
N LEU A 217 -13.76 6.31 7.68
CA LEU A 217 -13.69 5.69 6.36
C LEU A 217 -12.25 5.46 5.91
N GLU A 218 -11.37 6.45 6.11
CA GLU A 218 -9.94 6.37 5.83
C GLU A 218 -9.28 5.27 6.67
N LEU A 219 -9.58 5.22 7.97
CA LEU A 219 -9.15 4.11 8.81
C LEU A 219 -9.66 2.78 8.26
N ALA A 220 -10.95 2.68 7.91
CA ALA A 220 -11.54 1.44 7.40
C ALA A 220 -11.07 1.04 5.99
N SER A 221 -10.46 1.93 5.21
CA SER A 221 -9.84 1.63 3.91
C SER A 221 -8.34 1.38 4.01
N SER A 222 -7.67 1.87 5.06
CA SER A 222 -6.25 1.56 5.31
C SER A 222 -6.01 0.06 5.49
N SER A 223 -4.80 -0.42 5.16
CA SER A 223 -4.38 -1.80 5.48
C SER A 223 -4.55 -2.09 6.97
N LEU A 224 -4.07 -1.17 7.81
CA LEU A 224 -4.15 -1.23 9.27
C LEU A 224 -5.58 -1.44 9.78
N GLY A 225 -6.56 -0.69 9.28
CA GLY A 225 -7.95 -0.81 9.71
C GLY A 225 -8.72 -1.92 9.00
N ARG A 226 -8.37 -2.30 7.76
CA ARG A 226 -8.98 -3.44 7.06
C ARG A 226 -8.75 -4.74 7.80
N GLN A 227 -7.49 -5.05 8.13
CA GLN A 227 -7.12 -6.26 8.88
C GLN A 227 -7.88 -6.34 10.21
N ALA A 228 -7.95 -5.22 10.93
CA ALA A 228 -8.61 -5.18 12.24
C ALA A 228 -10.14 -5.20 12.22
N LEU A 229 -10.77 -4.52 11.26
CA LEU A 229 -12.23 -4.37 11.21
C LEU A 229 -12.92 -5.52 10.46
N GLN A 230 -12.19 -6.20 9.58
CA GLN A 230 -12.69 -7.36 8.83
C GLN A 230 -12.37 -8.69 9.52
N GLU A 231 -11.63 -8.66 10.64
CA GLU A 231 -11.15 -9.84 11.38
C GLU A 231 -10.38 -10.83 10.47
N GLU A 232 -9.81 -10.34 9.37
CA GLU A 232 -8.94 -11.14 8.52
C GLU A 232 -7.70 -11.47 9.34
N PRO A 233 -7.31 -12.75 9.51
CA PRO A 233 -6.05 -13.06 10.17
C PRO A 233 -4.91 -12.44 9.35
N PRO A 234 -3.86 -11.89 9.99
CA PRO A 234 -2.68 -11.48 9.25
C PRO A 234 -2.19 -12.71 8.48
N HIS A 235 -2.04 -12.59 7.16
CA HIS A 235 -1.66 -13.70 6.27
C HIS A 235 -0.42 -14.45 6.81
N ASN A 236 0.48 -13.69 7.44
CA ASN A 236 1.76 -14.10 7.99
C ASN A 236 1.65 -14.98 9.27
N LEU A 237 0.52 -14.98 9.99
CA LEU A 237 0.38 -15.79 11.22
C LEU A 237 0.12 -17.27 10.96
N ASP A 238 -0.64 -17.59 9.92
CA ASP A 238 -0.97 -18.99 9.60
C ASP A 238 0.27 -19.75 9.10
N GLU A 239 1.18 -19.06 8.41
CA GLU A 239 2.45 -19.60 7.94
C GLU A 239 3.43 -19.85 9.09
N LEU A 240 3.63 -18.88 9.98
CA LEU A 240 4.44 -19.06 11.19
C LEU A 240 3.93 -20.20 12.06
N LYS A 241 2.60 -20.32 12.18
CA LYS A 241 1.97 -21.44 12.88
C LYS A 241 2.24 -22.77 12.17
N SER A 242 2.10 -22.83 10.85
CA SER A 242 2.37 -24.04 10.06
C SER A 242 3.81 -24.49 10.21
N LEU A 243 4.77 -23.57 10.12
CA LEU A 243 6.19 -23.82 10.34
C LEU A 243 6.48 -24.31 11.76
N GLN A 244 5.89 -23.66 12.77
CA GLN A 244 6.01 -24.07 14.16
C GLN A 244 5.48 -25.49 14.39
N GLU A 245 4.31 -25.83 13.83
CA GLU A 245 3.71 -27.16 13.92
C GLU A 245 4.57 -28.22 13.23
N MET A 246 5.14 -27.89 12.06
CA MET A 246 6.04 -28.78 11.31
C MET A 246 7.31 -29.10 12.10
N LEU A 247 7.99 -28.07 12.63
CA LEU A 247 9.19 -28.22 13.45
C LEU A 247 8.90 -29.00 14.75
N ALA A 248 7.74 -28.79 15.36
CA ALA A 248 7.33 -29.52 16.55
C ALA A 248 7.12 -31.02 16.26
N LYS A 249 6.48 -31.38 15.14
CA LYS A 249 6.33 -32.77 14.70
C LYS A 249 7.67 -33.43 14.40
N LEU A 250 8.58 -32.70 13.73
CA LEU A 250 9.94 -33.18 13.49
C LEU A 250 10.67 -33.49 14.80
N LYS A 251 10.64 -32.56 15.76
CA LYS A 251 11.18 -32.77 17.09
C LYS A 251 10.62 -34.03 17.76
N GLU A 252 9.29 -34.22 17.74
CA GLU A 252 8.63 -35.39 18.31
C GLU A 252 9.10 -36.70 17.64
N ALA A 253 9.21 -36.70 16.31
CA ALA A 253 9.68 -37.85 15.54
C ALA A 253 11.14 -38.23 15.88
N LEU A 254 12.01 -37.23 16.07
CA LEU A 254 13.41 -37.44 16.48
C LEU A 254 13.50 -37.96 17.92
N GLU A 255 12.77 -37.37 18.87
CA GLU A 255 12.73 -37.83 20.27
C GLU A 255 12.22 -39.28 20.38
N HIS A 256 11.19 -39.62 19.60
CA HIS A 256 10.66 -40.98 19.54
C HIS A 256 11.70 -41.97 18.99
N SER A 257 12.43 -41.59 17.93
CA SER A 257 13.50 -42.42 17.35
C SER A 257 14.62 -42.70 18.35
N ILE A 258 15.04 -41.68 19.11
CA ILE A 258 16.02 -41.82 20.19
C ILE A 258 15.51 -42.79 21.26
N SER A 259 14.23 -42.67 21.66
CA SER A 259 13.64 -43.54 22.67
C SER A 259 13.51 -44.99 22.21
N LEU A 260 13.25 -45.23 20.92
CA LEU A 260 13.12 -46.56 20.34
C LEU A 260 14.49 -47.23 20.07
N GLY A 261 15.54 -46.43 19.86
CA GLY A 261 16.82 -46.93 19.37
C GLY A 261 16.73 -47.44 17.92
N ALA A 262 15.77 -46.92 17.14
CA ALA A 262 15.56 -47.20 15.73
C ALA A 262 14.75 -46.05 15.09
N PRO A 263 14.72 -45.91 13.74
CA PRO A 263 13.92 -44.89 13.06
C PRO A 263 12.44 -44.98 13.42
N SER A 264 11.87 -43.84 13.80
CA SER A 264 10.44 -43.68 14.04
C SER A 264 9.66 -43.65 12.72
N PRO A 265 8.50 -44.31 12.61
CA PRO A 265 7.62 -44.16 11.46
C PRO A 265 7.10 -42.72 11.28
N LEU A 266 7.15 -41.91 12.35
CA LEU A 266 6.79 -40.48 12.29
C LEU A 266 7.76 -39.66 11.45
N ILE A 267 9.00 -40.13 11.23
CA ILE A 267 9.95 -39.45 10.34
C ILE A 267 9.45 -39.52 8.90
N ASP A 268 8.94 -40.68 8.49
CA ASP A 268 8.39 -40.86 7.14
C ASP A 268 7.10 -40.03 6.94
N GLU A 269 6.26 -39.89 7.97
CA GLU A 269 5.07 -39.03 7.93
C GLU A 269 5.41 -37.54 7.81
N VAL A 270 6.47 -37.10 8.50
CA VAL A 270 6.98 -35.72 8.40
C VAL A 270 7.62 -35.50 7.05
N ALA A 271 8.40 -36.45 6.54
CA ALA A 271 9.00 -36.39 5.21
C ALA A 271 7.95 -36.38 4.08
N GLU A 272 6.87 -37.16 4.21
CA GLU A 272 5.76 -37.16 3.24
C GLU A 272 4.96 -35.84 3.26
N GLN A 273 4.79 -35.23 4.43
CA GLN A 273 4.23 -33.87 4.55
C GLN A 273 5.16 -32.79 3.97
N MET A 274 6.44 -33.10 3.78
CA MET A 274 7.43 -32.18 3.24
C MET A 274 7.84 -32.44 1.78
N GLY A 275 7.54 -33.62 1.24
CA GLY A 275 8.10 -34.15 0.00
C GLY A 275 7.16 -34.17 -1.20
N SER A 276 6.37 -33.12 -1.45
CA SER A 276 5.82 -32.88 -2.80
C SER A 276 6.84 -32.08 -3.62
N GLU A 277 7.38 -32.67 -4.69
CA GLU A 277 8.38 -32.08 -5.60
C GLU A 277 7.93 -30.76 -6.30
N GLU A 278 6.68 -30.31 -6.09
CA GLU A 278 6.17 -29.02 -6.58
C GLU A 278 6.27 -27.87 -5.55
N GLU A 279 6.63 -28.12 -4.28
CA GLU A 279 6.64 -27.12 -3.20
C GLU A 279 8.01 -26.55 -2.82
N GLU A 280 9.14 -27.11 -3.27
CA GLU A 280 10.48 -26.62 -2.89
C GLU A 280 10.80 -25.21 -3.41
N SER A 281 10.37 -24.92 -4.65
CA SER A 281 10.43 -23.56 -5.21
C SER A 281 9.41 -22.63 -4.56
N TYR A 282 8.28 -23.19 -4.10
CA TYR A 282 7.18 -22.44 -3.51
C TYR A 282 7.52 -21.99 -2.09
N ARG A 283 8.32 -22.74 -1.32
CA ARG A 283 8.70 -22.42 0.08
C ARG A 283 9.80 -21.38 0.20
N GLN A 284 10.81 -21.42 -0.66
CA GLN A 284 11.83 -20.36 -0.72
C GLN A 284 11.16 -19.06 -1.20
N ALA A 285 10.34 -19.13 -2.26
CA ALA A 285 9.53 -18.01 -2.72
C ALA A 285 8.47 -17.57 -1.70
N LEU A 286 7.91 -18.46 -0.87
CA LEU A 286 6.96 -18.09 0.19
C LEU A 286 7.63 -17.30 1.29
N VAL A 287 8.85 -17.69 1.68
CA VAL A 287 9.59 -17.01 2.75
C VAL A 287 10.17 -15.69 2.25
N ASP A 288 10.63 -15.67 1.00
CA ASP A 288 11.08 -14.45 0.34
C ASP A 288 9.89 -13.49 0.13
N ALA A 289 8.73 -13.97 -0.35
CA ALA A 289 7.50 -13.17 -0.46
C ALA A 289 6.91 -12.80 0.91
N PHE A 290 7.03 -13.64 1.93
CA PHE A 290 6.65 -13.31 3.31
C PHE A 290 7.53 -12.19 3.86
N LEU A 291 8.82 -12.20 3.56
CA LEU A 291 9.74 -11.14 3.99
C LEU A 291 9.52 -9.86 3.18
N GLU A 292 9.24 -9.96 1.89
CA GLU A 292 8.90 -8.84 1.01
C GLU A 292 7.55 -8.21 1.42
N ASP A 293 6.52 -9.01 1.70
CA ASP A 293 5.21 -8.56 2.21
C ASP A 293 5.32 -8.08 3.68
N MET A 294 6.24 -8.64 4.48
CA MET A 294 6.59 -8.02 5.75
C MET A 294 7.38 -6.73 5.57
N LEU A 295 8.16 -6.52 4.51
CA LEU A 295 8.94 -5.30 4.33
C LEU A 295 8.10 -4.17 3.71
N ASP A 296 7.24 -4.50 2.74
CA ASP A 296 6.26 -3.61 2.12
C ASP A 296 5.06 -3.33 3.04
N GLU A 297 4.54 -4.32 3.78
CA GLU A 297 3.45 -4.10 4.75
C GLU A 297 3.93 -3.82 6.19
N SER A 298 5.24 -3.84 6.54
CA SER A 298 5.75 -3.41 7.88
C SER A 298 5.99 -1.92 8.07
N GLU A 299 5.46 -1.10 7.16
CA GLU A 299 4.73 0.07 7.65
C GLU A 299 3.64 -0.29 8.68
N GLY A 300 3.37 -1.57 8.97
CA GLY A 300 2.55 -2.15 10.03
C GLY A 300 3.31 -3.05 11.03
N LEU A 301 3.75 -2.48 12.15
CA LEU A 301 4.00 -3.14 13.45
C LEU A 301 5.23 -4.03 13.60
N LEU A 302 6.37 -3.36 13.80
CA LEU A 302 7.26 -3.48 14.97
C LEU A 302 8.59 -2.76 14.72
N PHE A 303 8.84 -2.27 13.50
CA PHE A 303 10.17 -1.85 13.08
C PHE A 303 10.18 -0.69 12.06
N SER A 304 9.20 0.24 12.08
CA SER A 304 9.44 1.50 11.35
C SER A 304 10.53 2.27 12.08
N GLU A 305 11.71 2.32 11.46
CA GLU A 305 12.82 3.16 11.88
C GLU A 305 12.44 4.63 11.72
N ASP A 306 11.79 5.19 12.74
CA ASP A 306 11.60 6.64 12.87
C ASP A 306 12.03 7.11 14.25
N TYR A 307 13.34 7.31 14.40
CA TYR A 307 13.90 8.27 15.33
C TYR A 307 14.97 9.10 14.59
N ASP A 308 14.54 10.15 13.88
CA ASP A 308 14.88 11.54 14.24
C ASP A 308 14.30 12.58 13.25
N THR A 309 13.36 13.36 13.78
CA THR A 309 13.04 14.79 13.58
C THR A 309 13.59 15.63 12.40
N ASP A 310 12.62 16.30 11.75
CA ASP A 310 12.57 17.68 11.24
C ASP A 310 13.38 18.08 9.97
N ASP A 311 12.71 18.22 8.82
CA ASP A 311 12.33 19.51 8.17
C ASP A 311 12.06 19.33 6.65
N ASP A 312 10.89 19.81 6.19
CA ASP A 312 10.53 20.32 4.86
C ASP A 312 11.06 19.64 3.56
N PHE A 313 10.22 18.92 2.79
CA PHE A 313 9.93 19.25 1.36
C PHE A 313 8.89 18.36 0.63
N TYR A 314 7.91 19.04 0.03
CA TYR A 314 7.23 18.87 -1.28
C TYR A 314 7.66 17.78 -2.30
N LEU A 315 6.65 16.99 -2.70
CA LEU A 315 6.31 16.42 -4.04
C LEU A 315 7.40 15.81 -4.94
N GLY A 316 7.33 14.49 -5.14
CA GLY A 316 7.80 13.81 -6.35
C GLY A 316 8.15 12.35 -6.10
N GLU A 317 7.30 11.44 -6.59
CA GLU A 317 7.48 9.99 -6.64
C GLU A 317 8.94 9.57 -6.93
N LYS A 318 9.48 8.66 -6.11
CA LYS A 318 10.40 7.60 -6.51
C LYS A 318 10.27 6.44 -5.52
N GLU A 319 9.57 5.39 -5.93
CA GLU A 319 9.84 4.03 -5.48
C GLU A 319 11.24 3.63 -5.93
N GLY A 320 11.98 2.98 -5.04
CA GLY A 320 13.32 2.49 -5.27
C GLY A 320 14.11 2.43 -3.97
N ASP A 321 14.04 1.27 -3.32
CA ASP A 321 14.82 0.87 -2.17
C ASP A 321 16.33 0.94 -2.51
N TRP A 322 17.04 1.93 -1.94
CA TRP A 322 18.50 2.02 -1.98
C TRP A 322 19.00 2.45 -0.60
N ASP A 323 19.92 1.68 -0.02
CA ASP A 323 20.78 2.07 1.10
C ASP A 323 21.14 3.56 1.01
N ASP A 324 20.84 4.34 2.06
CA ASP A 324 21.37 5.63 2.57
C ASP A 324 22.41 6.47 1.77
N GLU A 325 22.48 6.38 0.45
CA GLU A 325 23.36 7.14 -0.43
C GLU A 325 22.50 8.09 -1.26
N GLU A 326 22.45 9.35 -0.83
CA GLU A 326 21.73 10.43 -1.50
C GLU A 326 22.34 10.66 -2.90
N TRP A 327 21.75 10.06 -3.93
CA TRP A 327 22.16 10.24 -5.32
C TRP A 327 21.69 11.60 -5.84
N GLU A 328 22.62 12.52 -6.08
CA GLU A 328 22.34 13.85 -6.59
C GLU A 328 22.60 13.97 -8.11
N PRO A 329 21.83 14.78 -8.85
CA PRO A 329 22.14 15.09 -10.24
C PRO A 329 23.49 15.79 -10.40
N VAL A 330 24.31 15.32 -11.34
CA VAL A 330 25.60 15.96 -11.65
C VAL A 330 25.38 17.26 -12.41
N GLU A 331 25.84 18.40 -11.86
CA GLU A 331 25.66 19.72 -12.51
C GLU A 331 26.34 19.84 -13.89
N GLN A 332 27.51 19.21 -14.06
CA GLN A 332 28.31 19.28 -15.29
C GLN A 332 28.84 17.90 -15.69
N PRO A 333 27.95 17.00 -16.18
CA PRO A 333 28.35 15.65 -16.54
C PRO A 333 29.21 15.66 -17.81
N HIS A 334 30.12 14.68 -17.93
CA HIS A 334 30.95 14.50 -19.13
C HIS A 334 30.08 14.16 -20.34
N PHE A 335 29.02 13.38 -20.14
CA PHE A 335 27.97 13.13 -21.12
C PHE A 335 26.67 13.82 -20.70
N PRO A 336 26.34 15.00 -21.26
CA PRO A 336 25.09 15.69 -20.95
C PRO A 336 23.85 14.88 -21.34
N ALA A 337 22.74 15.12 -20.63
CA ALA A 337 21.43 14.61 -21.00
C ALA A 337 21.11 14.89 -22.49
N GLY A 338 20.58 13.88 -23.18
CA GLY A 338 20.31 13.89 -24.62
C GLY A 338 21.50 13.51 -25.52
N SER A 339 22.72 13.42 -24.99
CA SER A 339 23.89 12.96 -25.76
C SER A 339 23.80 11.47 -26.07
N SER A 340 24.40 11.06 -27.19
CA SER A 340 24.48 9.64 -27.58
C SER A 340 25.83 9.05 -27.19
N VAL A 341 25.78 7.87 -26.59
CA VAL A 341 26.94 7.14 -26.09
C VAL A 341 26.95 5.71 -26.62
N GLU A 342 28.14 5.13 -26.77
CA GLU A 342 28.33 3.70 -27.06
C GLU A 342 28.88 3.01 -25.82
N VAL A 343 28.29 1.88 -25.47
CA VAL A 343 28.71 1.06 -24.32
C VAL A 343 29.90 0.21 -24.72
N ILE A 344 30.96 0.19 -23.90
CA ILE A 344 32.20 -0.57 -24.21
C ILE A 344 32.40 -1.82 -23.35
N THR A 345 31.49 -2.06 -22.40
CA THR A 345 31.46 -3.20 -21.49
C THR A 345 30.19 -4.06 -21.68
N SER A 346 30.12 -5.17 -20.94
CA SER A 346 28.88 -5.90 -20.69
C SER A 346 28.22 -5.34 -19.44
N SER A 347 26.91 -5.24 -19.40
CA SER A 347 26.18 -4.72 -18.23
C SER A 347 24.89 -5.48 -17.98
N THR A 348 24.31 -5.23 -16.82
CA THR A 348 22.96 -5.63 -16.42
C THR A 348 22.06 -4.38 -16.48
N PRO A 349 20.80 -4.50 -16.94
CA PRO A 349 19.88 -3.37 -16.91
C PRO A 349 19.54 -2.93 -15.47
N PHE A 350 19.50 -3.90 -14.53
CA PHE A 350 19.23 -3.70 -13.11
C PHE A 350 19.73 -4.92 -12.30
N ASN A 351 19.71 -4.83 -10.97
CA ASN A 351 20.20 -5.86 -10.05
C ASN A 351 19.34 -7.14 -10.12
N GLY A 352 19.97 -8.32 -10.10
CA GLY A 352 19.25 -9.61 -10.21
C GLY A 352 19.07 -10.15 -11.63
N PHE A 353 19.29 -9.33 -12.68
CA PHE A 353 19.25 -9.79 -14.07
C PHE A 353 20.61 -10.33 -14.58
N PRO A 354 20.62 -11.29 -15.52
CA PRO A 354 21.87 -11.82 -16.08
C PRO A 354 22.61 -10.73 -16.87
N THR A 355 23.91 -10.61 -16.63
CA THR A 355 24.78 -9.73 -17.41
C THR A 355 24.76 -10.13 -18.89
N ILE A 356 24.41 -9.18 -19.76
CA ILE A 356 24.43 -9.38 -21.20
C ILE A 356 25.54 -8.57 -21.87
N ASN A 357 26.07 -9.10 -22.97
CA ASN A 357 27.10 -8.42 -23.73
C ASN A 357 26.49 -7.35 -24.63
N ILE A 358 26.41 -6.12 -24.11
CA ILE A 358 25.92 -4.93 -24.80
C ILE A 358 27.06 -4.09 -25.41
N LYS A 359 28.26 -4.65 -25.50
CA LYS A 359 29.41 -3.94 -26.05
C LYS A 359 29.16 -3.54 -27.51
N GLY A 360 29.33 -2.25 -27.79
CA GLY A 360 29.09 -1.65 -29.10
C GLY A 360 27.63 -1.20 -29.32
N TRP A 361 26.75 -1.45 -28.35
CA TRP A 361 25.40 -0.89 -28.38
C TRP A 361 25.43 0.58 -28.04
N GLN A 362 24.41 1.31 -28.50
CA GLN A 362 24.32 2.74 -28.29
C GLN A 362 23.01 3.11 -27.62
N GLY A 363 23.05 4.18 -26.85
CA GLY A 363 21.91 4.73 -26.19
C GLY A 363 22.05 6.24 -26.02
N ARG A 364 21.06 6.82 -25.35
CA ARG A 364 20.96 8.23 -25.08
C ARG A 364 20.98 8.44 -23.57
N VAL A 365 21.82 9.36 -23.10
CA VAL A 365 21.88 9.72 -21.69
C VAL A 365 20.58 10.43 -21.32
N VAL A 366 19.90 9.93 -20.30
CA VAL A 366 18.72 10.56 -19.68
C VAL A 366 19.19 11.54 -18.62
N GLU A 367 19.99 11.03 -17.68
CA GLU A 367 20.57 11.81 -16.58
C GLU A 367 21.90 11.20 -16.12
N ALA A 368 22.62 11.96 -15.30
CA ALA A 368 23.84 11.53 -14.64
C ALA A 368 23.70 11.84 -13.15
N LEU A 369 23.95 10.83 -12.32
CA LEU A 369 23.77 10.88 -10.88
C LEU A 369 25.11 10.60 -10.18
N THR A 370 25.28 11.14 -8.98
CA THR A 370 26.46 10.88 -8.14
C THR A 370 26.07 10.79 -6.67
N ASN A 371 26.71 9.87 -5.96
CA ASN A 371 26.70 9.79 -4.50
C ASN A 371 27.93 10.48 -3.86
N GLY A 372 28.68 11.27 -4.64
CA GLY A 372 29.93 11.90 -4.22
C GLY A 372 31.20 11.05 -4.44
N GLU A 373 31.08 9.73 -4.61
CA GLU A 373 32.20 8.83 -4.89
C GLU A 373 32.27 8.40 -6.36
N ILE A 374 31.12 8.03 -6.93
CA ILE A 374 31.01 7.55 -8.31
C ILE A 374 29.99 8.38 -9.10
N VAL A 375 30.14 8.38 -10.42
CA VAL A 375 29.19 9.00 -11.36
C VAL A 375 28.59 7.90 -12.23
N VAL A 376 27.28 7.76 -12.15
CA VAL A 376 26.49 6.79 -12.91
C VAL A 376 25.63 7.54 -13.91
N TYR A 377 25.58 7.04 -15.14
CA TYR A 377 24.77 7.57 -16.23
C TYR A 377 23.61 6.63 -16.48
N LEU A 378 22.39 7.17 -16.44
CA LEU A 378 21.20 6.45 -16.88
C LEU A 378 21.11 6.56 -18.41
N VAL A 379 21.25 5.44 -19.08
CA VAL A 379 21.27 5.34 -20.55
C VAL A 379 20.07 4.54 -21.03
N VAL A 380 19.26 5.14 -21.90
CA VAL A 380 18.20 4.44 -22.63
C VAL A 380 18.74 3.99 -23.98
N LEU A 381 18.65 2.69 -24.27
CA LEU A 381 19.09 2.12 -25.54
C LEU A 381 18.35 2.74 -26.74
N ASP A 382 19.07 2.89 -27.85
CA ASP A 382 18.48 3.33 -29.11
C ASP A 382 17.73 2.18 -29.81
N SER A 383 16.92 2.51 -30.82
CA SER A 383 16.07 1.55 -31.54
C SER A 383 16.83 0.36 -32.14
N LEU A 384 18.06 0.57 -32.64
CA LEU A 384 18.87 -0.52 -33.21
C LEU A 384 19.40 -1.45 -32.13
N SER A 385 19.80 -0.91 -30.98
CA SER A 385 20.28 -1.72 -29.84
C SER A 385 19.13 -2.47 -29.18
N LEU A 386 17.96 -1.82 -29.05
CA LEU A 386 16.74 -2.47 -28.59
C LEU A 386 16.34 -3.66 -29.47
N GLN A 387 16.41 -3.52 -30.80
CA GLN A 387 16.13 -4.62 -31.72
C GLN A 387 17.18 -5.74 -31.69
N ALA A 388 18.36 -5.48 -31.15
CA ALA A 388 19.41 -6.47 -31.00
C ALA A 388 19.31 -7.27 -29.70
N LEU A 389 18.43 -6.86 -28.77
CA LEU A 389 18.17 -7.61 -27.54
C LEU A 389 17.63 -9.01 -27.86
N PRO A 390 18.13 -10.07 -27.19
CA PRO A 390 17.58 -11.40 -27.34
C PRO A 390 16.10 -11.44 -26.92
N GLU A 391 15.24 -12.05 -27.74
CA GLU A 391 13.81 -12.18 -27.45
C GLU A 391 13.52 -12.77 -26.07
N LYS A 392 14.22 -13.85 -25.70
CA LYS A 392 14.08 -14.49 -24.38
C LYS A 392 14.45 -13.57 -23.21
N PHE A 393 15.34 -12.62 -23.45
CA PHE A 393 15.74 -11.64 -22.44
C PHE A 393 14.63 -10.62 -22.22
N ILE A 394 14.02 -10.12 -23.31
CA ILE A 394 12.89 -9.18 -23.24
C ILE A 394 11.69 -9.84 -22.56
N GLN A 395 11.38 -11.09 -22.91
CA GLN A 395 10.30 -11.86 -22.28
C GLN A 395 10.49 -11.97 -20.76
N LYS A 396 11.67 -12.41 -20.32
CA LYS A 396 11.99 -12.49 -18.88
C LYS A 396 11.87 -11.13 -18.19
N ALA A 397 12.34 -10.06 -18.84
CA ALA A 397 12.27 -8.72 -18.26
C ALA A 397 10.83 -8.22 -18.11
N CYS A 398 9.93 -8.62 -19.00
CA CYS A 398 8.50 -8.35 -18.88
C CYS A 398 7.83 -9.18 -17.76
N GLU A 399 8.33 -10.37 -17.45
CA GLU A 399 7.79 -11.25 -16.41
C GLU A 399 8.23 -10.84 -14.99
N GLU A 400 9.47 -10.39 -14.84
CA GLU A 400 10.06 -10.15 -13.51
C GLU A 400 9.98 -8.67 -13.08
N GLU A 401 10.14 -7.70 -14.00
CA GLU A 401 10.52 -6.31 -13.65
C GLU A 401 9.79 -5.26 -14.50
N TYR A 402 8.48 -5.47 -14.68
CA TYR A 402 7.57 -4.60 -15.44
C TYR A 402 8.12 -4.16 -16.82
N GLY A 403 8.99 -4.97 -17.43
CA GLY A 403 9.55 -4.72 -18.75
C GLY A 403 10.69 -3.70 -18.82
N ASN A 404 11.43 -3.45 -17.74
CA ASN A 404 12.55 -2.51 -17.77
C ASN A 404 13.84 -3.10 -18.41
N PHE A 405 13.82 -3.39 -19.72
CA PHE A 405 14.98 -3.92 -20.46
C PHE A 405 15.77 -2.87 -21.27
N SER A 406 15.28 -1.63 -21.31
CA SER A 406 15.81 -0.56 -22.17
C SER A 406 16.74 0.41 -21.47
N ARG A 407 16.71 0.45 -20.14
CA ARG A 407 17.49 1.35 -19.29
C ARG A 407 18.68 0.61 -18.70
N TYR A 408 19.82 1.30 -18.64
CA TYR A 408 21.05 0.78 -18.06
C TYR A 408 21.70 1.89 -17.25
N GLU A 409 22.17 1.52 -16.06
CA GLU A 409 23.04 2.33 -15.24
C GLU A 409 24.49 1.98 -15.58
N LEU A 410 25.25 2.98 -16.04
CA LEU A 410 26.60 2.78 -16.56
C LEU A 410 27.55 3.83 -16.01
N GLU A 411 28.73 3.40 -15.57
CA GLU A 411 29.78 4.34 -15.15
C GLU A 411 30.36 5.10 -16.35
N GLU A 412 30.95 6.27 -16.08
CA GLU A 412 31.62 7.06 -17.12
C GLU A 412 32.66 6.26 -17.92
N ALA A 413 33.39 5.36 -17.23
CA ALA A 413 34.45 4.56 -17.82
C ALA A 413 33.95 3.52 -18.83
N ASP A 414 32.66 3.19 -18.78
CA ASP A 414 32.00 2.21 -19.65
C ASP A 414 31.35 2.82 -20.89
N LEU A 415 31.48 4.14 -21.04
CA LEU A 415 30.88 4.92 -22.10
C LEU A 415 31.93 5.59 -22.97
N LYS A 416 31.59 5.76 -24.25
CA LYS A 416 32.32 6.67 -25.15
C LYS A 416 31.34 7.47 -26.01
N PRO A 417 31.73 8.68 -26.47
CA PRO A 417 30.88 9.47 -27.34
C PRO A 417 30.49 8.71 -28.61
N ALA A 418 29.22 8.79 -28.99
CA ALA A 418 28.69 8.24 -30.24
C ALA A 418 27.89 9.31 -31.01
N SER A 419 27.67 9.05 -32.30
CA SER A 419 26.72 9.85 -33.09
C SER A 419 25.34 9.22 -33.01
N PRO A 420 24.26 9.99 -32.82
CA PRO A 420 22.90 9.45 -32.76
C PRO A 420 22.56 8.71 -34.06
N ARG A 421 21.97 7.52 -33.92
CA ARG A 421 21.53 6.68 -35.05
C ARG A 421 20.03 6.82 -35.34
N ASP A 422 19.27 7.34 -34.38
CA ASP A 422 17.83 7.58 -34.43
C ASP A 422 17.42 8.83 -33.63
N THR A 423 16.12 9.01 -33.40
CA THR A 423 15.54 10.05 -32.54
C THR A 423 14.93 9.42 -31.27
N PRO A 424 14.74 10.20 -30.18
CA PRO A 424 14.09 9.72 -28.96
C PRO A 424 12.71 9.10 -29.22
N GLU A 425 11.92 9.68 -30.12
CA GLU A 425 10.57 9.21 -30.47
C GLU A 425 10.63 7.82 -31.14
N VAL A 426 11.62 7.59 -32.01
CA VAL A 426 11.83 6.29 -32.66
C VAL A 426 12.29 5.22 -31.67
N ALA A 427 13.16 5.61 -30.72
CA ALA A 427 13.60 4.71 -29.65
C ALA A 427 12.43 4.35 -28.72
N LEU A 428 11.65 5.34 -28.28
CA LEU A 428 10.44 5.15 -27.47
C LEU A 428 9.43 4.21 -28.16
N ALA A 429 9.11 4.48 -29.42
CA ALA A 429 8.19 3.63 -30.19
C ALA A 429 8.72 2.20 -30.38
N THR A 430 10.04 2.04 -30.50
CA THR A 430 10.65 0.70 -30.60
C THR A 430 10.58 -0.03 -29.26
N ASN A 431 10.90 0.65 -28.16
CA ASN A 431 10.79 0.10 -26.81
C ASN A 431 9.36 -0.35 -26.51
N ARG A 432 8.39 0.54 -26.73
CA ARG A 432 6.95 0.28 -26.53
C ARG A 432 6.48 -0.93 -27.35
N ARG A 433 6.86 -1.03 -28.62
CA ARG A 433 6.51 -2.19 -29.46
C ARG A 433 7.10 -3.50 -28.94
N LEU A 434 8.30 -3.50 -28.39
CA LEU A 434 8.90 -4.68 -27.79
C LEU A 434 8.20 -5.03 -26.48
N PHE A 435 8.01 -4.06 -25.60
CA PHE A 435 7.33 -4.22 -24.33
C PHE A 435 5.94 -4.85 -24.48
N HIS A 436 5.02 -4.18 -25.19
CA HIS A 436 3.65 -4.70 -25.33
C HIS A 436 3.57 -5.97 -26.17
N ARG A 437 4.58 -6.29 -26.98
CA ARG A 437 4.61 -7.57 -27.72
C ARG A 437 4.77 -8.76 -26.78
N TYR A 438 5.43 -8.58 -25.64
CA TYR A 438 5.77 -9.66 -24.72
C TYR A 438 5.05 -9.56 -23.37
N PHE A 439 4.69 -8.37 -22.90
CA PHE A 439 4.08 -8.15 -21.58
C PHE A 439 2.67 -8.77 -21.44
N TRP A 440 1.80 -8.60 -22.45
CA TRP A 440 0.41 -9.07 -22.36
C TRP A 440 0.24 -10.58 -22.59
N GLY A 441 1.33 -11.31 -22.82
CA GLY A 441 1.33 -12.70 -23.27
C GLY A 441 1.57 -12.86 -24.77
N ASN A 442 1.35 -14.06 -25.29
CA ASN A 442 1.66 -14.39 -26.69
C ASN A 442 0.63 -13.77 -27.65
N ILE A 443 0.96 -12.64 -28.27
CA ILE A 443 0.08 -11.93 -29.22
C ILE A 443 -0.32 -12.76 -30.47
N GLU A 444 0.38 -13.85 -30.77
CA GLU A 444 0.05 -14.73 -31.90
C GLU A 444 -0.98 -15.81 -31.52
N GLU A 445 -1.12 -16.12 -30.24
CA GLU A 445 -1.97 -17.20 -29.71
C GLU A 445 -3.12 -16.69 -28.83
N ASP A 446 -2.94 -15.55 -28.16
CA ASP A 446 -3.91 -14.93 -27.26
C ASP A 446 -4.57 -13.71 -27.93
N GLN A 447 -5.89 -13.83 -28.13
CA GLN A 447 -6.69 -12.77 -28.74
C GLN A 447 -6.81 -11.52 -27.87
N GLN A 448 -6.75 -11.65 -26.53
CA GLN A 448 -6.76 -10.50 -25.63
C GLN A 448 -5.42 -9.77 -25.69
N ALA A 449 -4.31 -10.49 -25.64
CA ALA A 449 -2.98 -9.92 -25.81
C ALA A 449 -2.85 -9.17 -27.15
N ALA A 450 -3.35 -9.77 -28.24
CA ALA A 450 -3.38 -9.14 -29.56
C ALA A 450 -4.20 -7.83 -29.58
N ARG A 451 -5.38 -7.81 -28.94
CA ARG A 451 -6.19 -6.58 -28.85
C ARG A 451 -5.51 -5.50 -28.02
N LEU A 452 -4.95 -5.85 -26.86
CA LEU A 452 -4.21 -4.90 -26.02
C LEU A 452 -3.04 -4.30 -26.79
N TYR A 453 -2.26 -5.13 -27.48
CA TYR A 453 -1.18 -4.67 -28.35
C TYR A 453 -1.69 -3.69 -29.43
N ASP A 454 -2.75 -4.04 -30.15
CA ASP A 454 -3.32 -3.20 -31.21
C ASP A 454 -3.83 -1.84 -30.70
N ILE A 455 -4.41 -1.82 -29.50
CA ILE A 455 -4.87 -0.58 -28.86
C ILE A 455 -3.66 0.26 -28.48
N MET A 456 -2.69 -0.29 -27.73
CA MET A 456 -1.53 0.46 -27.20
C MET A 456 -0.61 0.95 -28.31
N MET A 457 -0.46 0.18 -29.39
CA MET A 457 0.46 0.50 -30.49
C MET A 457 -0.19 1.28 -31.63
N ARG A 458 -1.42 1.78 -31.43
CA ARG A 458 -2.14 2.57 -32.43
C ARG A 458 -1.35 3.84 -32.82
N ASP A 459 -0.82 4.53 -31.82
CA ASP A 459 0.24 5.52 -31.97
C ASP A 459 1.37 5.16 -31.01
N ALA A 460 2.38 4.49 -31.55
CA ALA A 460 3.51 4.01 -30.75
C ALA A 460 4.40 5.14 -30.22
N GLU A 461 4.26 6.37 -30.72
CA GLU A 461 5.03 7.55 -30.27
C GLU A 461 4.36 8.28 -29.11
N THR A 462 3.10 7.96 -28.78
CA THR A 462 2.37 8.52 -27.62
C THR A 462 2.27 7.51 -26.48
N GLU A 463 1.77 7.97 -25.34
CA GLU A 463 1.56 7.12 -24.16
C GLU A 463 0.37 6.17 -24.33
N ASP A 464 0.29 5.16 -23.47
CA ASP A 464 -0.78 4.17 -23.45
C ASP A 464 -2.15 4.80 -23.20
N ILE A 465 -2.20 5.73 -22.25
CA ILE A 465 -3.44 6.39 -21.85
C ILE A 465 -4.05 7.20 -23.00
N ASP A 466 -3.23 7.86 -23.81
CA ASP A 466 -3.67 8.57 -25.02
C ASP A 466 -4.29 7.63 -26.05
N ASN A 467 -3.68 6.45 -26.20
CA ASN A 467 -4.17 5.40 -27.10
C ASN A 467 -5.51 4.83 -26.60
N TRP A 468 -5.67 4.63 -25.28
CA TRP A 468 -6.94 4.28 -24.66
C TRP A 468 -8.02 5.34 -24.88
N VAL A 469 -7.71 6.62 -24.63
CA VAL A 469 -8.63 7.74 -24.91
C VAL A 469 -9.08 7.72 -26.37
N ALA A 470 -8.14 7.54 -27.30
CA ALA A 470 -8.44 7.50 -28.73
C ALA A 470 -9.31 6.31 -29.11
N TYR A 471 -9.06 5.14 -28.53
CA TYR A 471 -9.83 3.92 -28.76
C TYR A 471 -11.26 4.07 -28.25
N PHE A 472 -11.46 4.44 -26.98
CA PHE A 472 -12.80 4.63 -26.43
C PHE A 472 -13.60 5.70 -27.19
N ARG A 473 -12.98 6.82 -27.58
CA ARG A 473 -13.69 7.89 -28.29
C ARG A 473 -14.08 7.54 -29.73
N LYS A 474 -13.37 6.62 -30.39
CA LYS A 474 -13.55 6.35 -31.83
C LYS A 474 -14.24 5.02 -32.12
N GLU A 475 -14.06 4.02 -31.26
CA GLU A 475 -14.44 2.63 -31.57
C GLU A 475 -15.40 2.01 -30.57
N VAL A 476 -15.49 2.55 -29.35
CA VAL A 476 -16.43 2.05 -28.35
C VAL A 476 -17.80 2.68 -28.54
N ASP A 477 -18.81 1.83 -28.71
CA ASP A 477 -20.20 2.26 -28.87
C ASP A 477 -20.79 2.68 -27.53
N PHE A 478 -21.00 4.00 -27.36
CA PHE A 478 -21.74 4.56 -26.24
C PHE A 478 -23.22 4.86 -26.60
N PRO A 479 -24.15 4.80 -25.64
CA PRO A 479 -23.94 4.36 -24.25
C PRO A 479 -23.94 2.83 -24.08
N PHE A 480 -23.34 2.35 -23.00
CA PHE A 480 -23.41 0.94 -22.58
C PHE A 480 -23.62 0.82 -21.07
N ASP A 481 -24.16 -0.31 -20.62
CA ASP A 481 -24.41 -0.54 -19.19
C ASP A 481 -23.20 -1.18 -18.51
N ALA A 482 -22.89 -0.72 -17.30
CA ALA A 482 -21.85 -1.25 -16.42
C ALA A 482 -22.36 -1.35 -14.97
N GLN A 483 -21.63 -2.04 -14.11
CA GLN A 483 -21.85 -2.11 -12.67
C GLN A 483 -20.67 -1.49 -11.94
N VAL A 484 -20.95 -0.75 -10.86
CA VAL A 484 -19.89 -0.24 -10.00
C VAL A 484 -19.30 -1.39 -9.19
N GLU A 485 -17.98 -1.52 -9.20
CA GLU A 485 -17.27 -2.47 -8.36
C GLU A 485 -17.09 -1.94 -6.93
N GLY A 486 -16.66 -0.67 -6.82
CA GLY A 486 -16.57 0.08 -5.56
C GLY A 486 -15.36 -0.31 -4.73
N LEU A 487 -14.23 -0.55 -5.39
CA LEU A 487 -12.94 -0.84 -4.77
C LEU A 487 -12.28 0.43 -4.20
N ILE A 488 -12.43 1.55 -4.88
CA ILE A 488 -11.70 2.81 -4.66
C ILE A 488 -12.66 3.92 -4.18
N LEU A 489 -13.73 4.19 -4.91
CA LEU A 489 -14.70 5.27 -4.65
C LEU A 489 -16.04 4.72 -4.13
N ARG A 490 -16.36 5.05 -2.88
CA ARG A 490 -17.61 4.62 -2.21
C ARG A 490 -18.81 5.55 -2.42
N HIS A 491 -18.77 6.42 -3.43
CA HIS A 491 -19.87 7.35 -3.73
C HIS A 491 -21.10 6.67 -4.34
N ILE A 492 -20.91 5.50 -4.93
CA ILE A 492 -21.98 4.68 -5.49
C ILE A 492 -21.83 3.28 -4.90
N GLU A 493 -22.94 2.70 -4.43
CA GLU A 493 -22.94 1.35 -3.85
C GLU A 493 -22.42 0.32 -4.87
N PRO A 494 -21.51 -0.59 -4.46
CA PRO A 494 -21.11 -1.74 -5.26
C PRO A 494 -22.30 -2.52 -5.85
N GLY A 495 -22.15 -3.01 -7.07
CA GLY A 495 -23.18 -3.71 -7.84
C GLY A 495 -24.25 -2.78 -8.44
N THR A 496 -24.21 -1.47 -8.18
CA THR A 496 -25.14 -0.53 -8.83
C THR A 496 -24.93 -0.52 -10.34
N THR A 497 -25.98 -0.82 -11.11
CA THR A 497 -25.95 -0.64 -12.56
C THR A 497 -26.02 0.85 -12.94
N VAL A 498 -25.10 1.27 -13.81
CA VAL A 498 -24.99 2.62 -14.36
C VAL A 498 -24.85 2.56 -15.88
N GLU A 499 -25.29 3.60 -16.57
CA GLU A 499 -25.13 3.72 -18.01
C GLU A 499 -23.92 4.63 -18.31
N VAL A 500 -22.89 4.08 -18.93
CA VAL A 500 -21.69 4.82 -19.35
C VAL A 500 -21.99 5.57 -20.64
N LEU A 501 -21.81 6.89 -20.64
CA LEU A 501 -22.18 7.78 -21.75
C LEU A 501 -21.01 8.16 -22.65
N GLY A 502 -19.78 8.07 -22.15
CA GLY A 502 -18.56 8.45 -22.86
C GLY A 502 -17.38 8.71 -21.92
N ILE A 503 -16.20 8.96 -22.49
CA ILE A 503 -14.99 9.35 -21.75
C ILE A 503 -14.89 10.88 -21.69
N GLU A 504 -14.80 11.43 -20.48
CA GLU A 504 -14.67 12.86 -20.23
C GLU A 504 -13.22 13.32 -20.28
N GLY A 505 -12.30 12.51 -19.76
CA GLY A 505 -10.88 12.84 -19.72
C GLY A 505 -10.03 11.76 -19.06
N VAL A 506 -8.85 12.17 -18.63
CA VAL A 506 -7.88 11.39 -17.86
C VAL A 506 -7.71 12.09 -16.52
N ASP A 507 -7.65 11.33 -15.44
CA ASP A 507 -7.25 11.84 -14.13
C ASP A 507 -5.75 11.63 -13.94
N GLU A 508 -5.00 12.69 -14.18
CA GLU A 508 -3.54 12.72 -14.02
C GLU A 508 -3.11 12.95 -12.56
N LYS A 509 -4.04 13.28 -11.64
CA LYS A 509 -3.69 13.67 -10.27
C LYS A 509 -3.80 12.54 -9.27
N GLU A 510 -4.87 11.77 -9.36
CA GLU A 510 -5.19 10.72 -8.39
C GLU A 510 -4.86 9.32 -8.95
N GLY A 511 -4.28 9.23 -10.15
CA GLY A 511 -3.85 7.97 -10.76
C GLY A 511 -4.98 7.09 -11.33
N PHE A 512 -6.25 7.52 -11.28
CA PHE A 512 -7.40 6.68 -11.69
C PHE A 512 -7.57 6.46 -13.20
N GLY A 513 -6.67 6.98 -14.04
CA GLY A 513 -6.71 6.80 -15.48
C GLY A 513 -7.92 7.47 -16.14
N LEU A 514 -8.62 6.73 -17.02
CA LEU A 514 -9.79 7.25 -17.75
C LEU A 514 -10.97 7.56 -16.83
N ILE A 515 -11.51 8.77 -16.98
CA ILE A 515 -12.74 9.21 -16.31
C ILE A 515 -13.90 9.16 -17.29
N ALA A 516 -14.95 8.42 -16.92
CA ALA A 516 -16.15 8.25 -17.70
C ALA A 516 -17.31 9.10 -17.17
N SER A 517 -18.15 9.58 -18.08
CA SER A 517 -19.45 10.15 -17.76
C SER A 517 -20.44 9.01 -17.55
N ILE A 518 -20.95 8.83 -16.34
CA ILE A 518 -21.92 7.79 -16.02
C ILE A 518 -23.28 8.39 -15.65
N ARG A 519 -24.36 7.70 -16.00
CA ARG A 519 -25.73 8.05 -15.63
C ARG A 519 -26.28 7.06 -14.62
N LYS A 520 -26.67 7.59 -13.44
CA LYS A 520 -27.43 6.87 -12.41
C LYS A 520 -28.78 7.55 -12.23
N GLY A 521 -29.84 6.96 -12.80
CA GLY A 521 -31.17 7.55 -12.81
C GLY A 521 -31.21 8.86 -13.60
N ARG A 522 -31.35 10.01 -12.92
CA ARG A 522 -31.34 11.35 -13.53
C ARG A 522 -30.02 12.11 -13.37
N ALA A 523 -29.10 11.59 -12.54
CA ALA A 523 -27.81 12.22 -12.31
C ALA A 523 -26.81 11.75 -13.37
N ILE A 524 -25.96 12.68 -13.83
CA ILE A 524 -24.76 12.40 -14.62
C ILE A 524 -23.57 12.76 -13.73
N LEU A 525 -22.62 11.85 -13.60
CA LEU A 525 -21.47 11.96 -12.72
C LEU A 525 -20.21 11.57 -13.48
N SER A 526 -19.08 12.17 -13.13
CA SER A 526 -17.76 11.71 -13.55
C SER A 526 -17.32 10.57 -12.63
N PHE A 527 -16.82 9.47 -13.19
CA PHE A 527 -16.47 8.28 -12.43
C PHE A 527 -15.30 7.53 -13.09
N PRO A 528 -14.33 6.99 -12.32
CA PRO A 528 -13.24 6.20 -12.87
C PRO A 528 -13.76 5.01 -13.68
N LEU A 529 -13.21 4.83 -14.87
CA LEU A 529 -13.62 3.74 -15.75
C LEU A 529 -13.14 2.38 -15.22
N MET A 530 -12.00 2.32 -14.53
CA MET A 530 -11.45 1.08 -13.95
C MET A 530 -12.37 0.45 -12.90
N GLU A 531 -13.15 1.29 -12.22
CA GLU A 531 -14.13 0.92 -11.18
C GLU A 531 -15.46 0.38 -11.74
N LEU A 532 -15.57 0.24 -13.07
CA LEU A 532 -16.77 -0.20 -13.73
C LEU A 532 -16.57 -1.61 -14.30
N MET A 533 -17.45 -2.53 -13.93
CA MET A 533 -17.53 -3.87 -14.49
C MET A 533 -18.61 -3.96 -15.56
N PRO A 534 -18.46 -4.79 -16.60
CA PRO A 534 -19.57 -5.07 -17.49
C PRO A 534 -20.70 -5.78 -16.74
N VAL A 535 -21.95 -5.45 -17.06
CA VAL A 535 -23.13 -6.15 -16.50
C VAL A 535 -23.13 -7.63 -16.89
N ASN A 536 -22.58 -7.96 -18.06
CA ASN A 536 -22.45 -9.30 -18.60
C ASN A 536 -21.13 -9.42 -19.37
N ASP A 537 -20.17 -10.14 -18.81
CA ASP A 537 -18.83 -10.41 -19.37
C ASP A 537 -18.86 -11.15 -20.71
N LYS A 538 -19.97 -11.83 -21.04
CA LYS A 538 -20.15 -12.53 -22.32
C LYS A 538 -20.66 -11.64 -23.46
N ASP A 539 -21.06 -10.40 -23.17
CA ASP A 539 -21.45 -9.47 -24.23
C ASP A 539 -20.20 -8.99 -24.97
N PRO A 540 -20.08 -9.12 -26.31
CA PRO A 540 -18.96 -8.55 -27.04
C PRO A 540 -18.74 -7.05 -26.79
N LYS A 541 -19.78 -6.30 -26.40
CA LYS A 541 -19.68 -4.89 -26.02
C LYS A 541 -18.99 -4.65 -24.68
N ALA A 542 -18.85 -5.68 -23.85
CA ALA A 542 -18.09 -5.64 -22.60
C ALA A 542 -16.59 -5.64 -22.83
N GLN A 543 -16.12 -6.14 -23.98
CA GLN A 543 -14.71 -6.39 -24.22
C GLN A 543 -13.81 -5.16 -24.06
N PRO A 544 -14.17 -3.96 -24.57
CA PRO A 544 -13.34 -2.76 -24.37
C PRO A 544 -13.13 -2.41 -22.89
N LEU A 545 -14.16 -2.60 -22.07
CA LEU A 545 -14.08 -2.33 -20.63
C LEU A 545 -13.22 -3.38 -19.91
N LEU A 546 -13.37 -4.65 -20.26
CA LEU A 546 -12.53 -5.73 -19.71
C LEU A 546 -11.05 -5.55 -20.09
N ASP A 547 -10.76 -5.21 -21.35
CA ASP A 547 -9.39 -4.99 -21.81
C ASP A 547 -8.79 -3.75 -21.13
N TYR A 548 -9.55 -2.66 -21.00
CA TYR A 548 -9.09 -1.46 -20.29
C TYR A 548 -8.78 -1.73 -18.83
N ARG A 549 -9.64 -2.49 -18.15
CA ARG A 549 -9.42 -2.86 -16.75
C ARG A 549 -8.16 -3.68 -16.56
N LEU A 550 -7.97 -4.72 -17.38
CA LEU A 550 -6.76 -5.52 -17.30
C LEU A 550 -5.50 -4.67 -17.50
N TRP A 551 -5.54 -3.71 -18.41
CA TRP A 551 -4.44 -2.76 -18.57
C TRP A 551 -4.28 -1.88 -17.33
N ALA A 552 -5.37 -1.29 -16.83
CA ALA A 552 -5.35 -0.40 -15.67
C ALA A 552 -4.82 -1.12 -14.42
N ASP A 553 -5.29 -2.33 -14.13
CA ASP A 553 -4.90 -3.13 -12.97
C ASP A 553 -3.40 -3.53 -12.97
N LEU A 554 -2.73 -3.48 -14.13
CA LEU A 554 -1.33 -3.89 -14.28
C LEU A 554 -0.36 -2.73 -14.55
N ILE A 555 -0.87 -1.54 -14.87
CA ILE A 555 -0.07 -0.39 -15.34
C ILE A 555 -0.30 0.87 -14.52
N LEU A 556 -1.49 1.06 -13.95
CA LEU A 556 -1.85 2.16 -13.05
C LEU A 556 -1.81 1.67 -11.60
#